data_AF-A0A1H7C797-F1
#
_entry.id   AF-A0A1H7C797-F1
#
_cell.length_a   1.000
_cell.length_b   1.000
_cell.length_c   1.000
_cell.angle_alpha   90.00
_cell.angle_beta   90.00
_cell.angle_gamma   90.00
#
_symmetry.space_group_name_H-M   'P 1'
#
loop_
_entity.id
_entity.type
_entity.pdbx_description
1 polymer ?
#
loop_
_entity_poly.entity_id
_entity_poly.type
_entity_poly.pdbx_seq_one_letter_code
_entity_poly.pdbx_strand_id
1 'polypeptide(L)' 'MKLPGEAWLEFCIDGDQIKQIATFRPLGLGGRLYWYAVLPFHYFIFNGMINKIAE' A
#
# COMPACT_ATOMS: atom_id res chain seq x y z
N MET A 1 3.94 14.31 -2.67
CA MET A 1 5.25 13.74 -3.09
C MET A 1 5.09 13.19 -4.50
N LYS A 2 6.04 13.44 -5.42
CA LYS A 2 6.04 12.77 -6.73
C LYS A 2 6.52 11.33 -6.52
N LEU A 3 5.59 10.38 -6.49
CA LEU A 3 5.95 8.96 -6.56
C LEU A 3 6.38 8.65 -8.01
N PRO A 4 7.40 7.81 -8.21
CA PRO A 4 7.84 7.36 -9.54
C PRO A 4 6.85 6.32 -10.10
N GLY A 5 5.57 6.68 -10.18
CA GLY A 5 4.47 5.77 -10.49
C GLY A 5 3.13 6.23 -9.93
N GLU A 6 2.09 5.47 -10.26
CA GLU A 6 0.74 5.65 -9.72
C GLU A 6 0.58 4.71 -8.51
N ALA A 7 0.08 5.22 -7.40
CA ALA A 7 -0.23 4.44 -6.22
C ALA A 7 -1.67 4.72 -5.82
N TRP A 8 -2.44 3.69 -5.55
CA TRP A 8 -3.76 3.85 -4.97
C TRP A 8 -4.01 2.73 -3.96
N LEU A 9 -4.96 2.99 -3.08
CA LEU A 9 -5.32 2.12 -1.99
C LEU A 9 -6.81 1.86 -2.08
N GLU A 10 -7.18 0.59 -2.10
CA GLU A 10 -8.55 0.13 -2.22
C GLU A 10 -8.97 -0.53 -0.89
N PHE A 11 -10.19 -0.24 -0.48
CA PHE A 11 -10.80 -0.84 0.70
C PHE A 11 -12.06 -1.55 0.27
N CYS A 12 -12.17 -2.82 0.63
CA CYS A 12 -13.34 -3.64 0.40
C CYS A 12 -13.81 -4.20 1.74
N ILE A 13 -15.11 -4.08 2.00
CA ILE A 13 -15.74 -4.63 3.21
C ILE A 13 -16.47 -5.90 2.78
N ASP A 14 -16.12 -7.01 3.42
CA ASP A 14 -16.67 -8.34 3.15
C ASP A 14 -17.15 -8.93 4.48
N GLY A 15 -18.44 -8.74 4.77
CA GLY A 15 -19.01 -9.10 6.07
C GLY A 15 -18.41 -8.27 7.22
N ASP A 16 -17.73 -8.95 8.14
CA ASP A 16 -17.01 -8.33 9.26
C ASP A 16 -15.52 -8.05 8.96
N GLN A 17 -15.06 -8.39 7.75
CA GLN A 17 -13.66 -8.25 7.35
C GLN A 17 -13.45 -7.02 6.47
N ILE A 18 -12.41 -6.25 6.78
CA ILE A 18 -11.93 -5.16 5.93
C ILE A 18 -10.69 -5.66 5.18
N LYS A 19 -10.79 -5.72 3.86
CA LYS A 19 -9.68 -6.01 2.95
C LYS A 19 -9.10 -4.70 2.44
N GLN A 20 -7.82 -4.48 2.72
CA GLN A 20 -7.06 -3.35 2.22
C GLN A 20 -6.08 -3.83 1.15
N ILE A 21 -6.16 -3.23 -0.04
CA ILE A 21 -5.33 -3.58 -1.19
C ILE A 21 -4.55 -2.34 -1.60
N ALA A 22 -3.22 -2.41 -1.51
CA ALA A 22 -2.34 -1.34 -1.97
C ALA A 22 -1.77 -1.71 -3.34
N THR A 23 -2.18 -0.98 -4.38
CA THR A 23 -1.69 -1.19 -5.74
C THR A 23 -0.71 -0.09 -6.09
N PHE A 24 0.50 -0.49 -6.49
CA PHE A 24 1.52 0.42 -6.99
C PHE A 24 1.90 0.04 -8.42
N ARG A 25 1.77 1.00 -9.31
CA ARG A 25 2.17 0.90 -10.71
C ARG A 25 3.47 1.69 -10.91
N PRO A 26 4.64 1.04 -10.78
CA PRO A 26 5.93 1.73 -10.92
C PRO A 26 6.16 2.17 -12.36
N LEU A 27 6.71 3.38 -12.53
CA LEU A 27 7.20 3.87 -13.83
C LEU A 27 8.71 3.62 -13.94
N GLY A 28 9.11 2.87 -14.97
CA GLY A 28 10.53 2.59 -15.25
C GLY A 28 11.25 1.74 -14.19
N LEU A 29 12.58 1.71 -14.27
CA LEU A 29 13.44 0.92 -13.35
C LEU A 29 13.55 1.57 -11.97
N GLY A 30 13.58 2.90 -11.90
CA GLY A 30 13.65 3.65 -10.63
C GLY A 30 12.42 3.40 -9.74
N GLY A 31 11.22 3.34 -10.34
CA GLY A 31 10.00 3.01 -9.60
C GLY A 31 10.02 1.60 -9.01
N ARG A 32 10.57 0.63 -9.75
CA ARG A 32 10.73 -0.75 -9.25
C ARG A 32 11.74 -0.85 -8.11
N LEU A 33 12.91 -0.21 -8.25
CA LEU A 33 13.92 -0.17 -7.18
C LEU A 33 13.37 0.48 -5.91
N TYR A 34 12.66 1.60 -6.05
CA TYR A 34 11.98 2.24 -4.93
C TYR A 34 10.98 1.29 -4.27
N TRP A 35 10.14 0.63 -5.06
CA TRP A 35 9.14 -0.33 -4.56
C TRP A 35 9.76 -1.45 -3.72
N TYR A 36 10.86 -2.06 -4.19
CA TYR A 36 11.55 -3.10 -3.43
C TYR A 36 12.24 -2.56 -2.18
N ALA A 37 12.81 -1.35 -2.22
CA ALA A 37 13.46 -0.73 -1.06
C ALA A 37 12.47 -0.43 0.07
N VAL A 38 11.22 -0.05 -0.27
CA VAL A 38 10.18 0.26 0.72
C VAL A 38 9.29 -0.93 1.08
N LEU A 39 9.46 -2.08 0.41
CA LEU A 39 8.69 -3.31 0.63
C LEU A 39 8.55 -3.75 2.10
N PRO A 40 9.61 -3.78 2.93
CA PRO A 40 9.45 -4.18 4.34
C PRO A 40 8.62 -3.18 5.15
N PHE A 41 8.66 -1.88 4.81
CA PHE A 41 7.91 -0.85 5.52
C PHE A 41 6.42 -0.92 5.24
N HIS A 42 6.02 -1.36 4.04
CA HIS A 42 4.61 -1.54 3.69
C HIS A 42 3.88 -2.42 4.69
N TYR A 43 4.49 -3.51 5.16
CA TYR A 43 3.87 -4.39 6.15
C TYR A 43 3.54 -3.65 7.46
N PHE A 44 4.46 -2.82 7.95
CA PHE A 44 4.25 -2.06 9.19
C PHE A 44 3.21 -0.95 9.01
N ILE A 45 3.29 -0.21 7.90
CA ILE A 45 2.40 0.92 7.63
C ILE A 45 0.96 0.44 7.41
N PHE A 46 0.76 -0.57 6.56
CA PHE A 46 -0.58 -1.07 6.23
C PHE A 46 -1.26 -1.76 7.42
N ASN A 47 -0.53 -2.58 8.19
CA ASN A 47 -1.07 -3.16 9.43
C ASN A 47 -1.41 -2.09 10.47
N GLY A 48 -0.55 -1.08 10.64
CA GLY A 48 -0.84 0.02 11.56
C GLY A 48 -2.08 0.80 11.14
N MET A 49 -2.25 1.03 9.83
CA MET A 49 -3.37 1.79 9.29
C MET A 49 -4.71 1.04 9.42
N ILE A 50 -4.76 -0.25 9.10
CA ILE A 50 -6.01 -1.02 9.23
C ILE A 50 -6.44 -1.15 10.70
N ASN A 51 -5.48 -1.36 11.62
CA ASN A 51 -5.78 -1.42 13.06
C ASN A 51 -6.34 -0.09 13.56
N LYS A 52 -5.83 1.04 13.07
CA LYS A 52 -6.34 2.37 13.43
C LYS A 52 -7.71 2.70 12.83
N ILE A 53 -8.11 2.02 11.77
CA ILE A 53 -9.44 2.17 11.16
C ILE A 53 -10.47 1.27 11.87
N ALA A 54 -10.03 0.12 12.40
CA ALA A 54 -10.87 -0.84 13.11
C ALA A 54 -11.04 -0.53 14.62
N GLU A 55 -10.29 0.43 15.16
CA GLU A 55 -10.42 1.00 16.52
C GLU A 55 -11.59 1.99 16.59
#